data_AF-A0A7S2RF89-F1
#
_entry.id   AF-A0A7S2RF89-F1
#
_cell.length_a   1.000
_cell.length_b   1.000
_cell.length_c   1.000
_cell.angle_alpha   90.00
_cell.angle_beta   90.00
_cell.angle_gamma   90.00
#
_symmetry.space_group_name_H-M   'P 1'
#
loop_
_entity.id
_entity.type
_entity.pdbx_description
1 polymer ?
#
loop_
_entity_poly.entity_id
_entity_poly.type
_entity_poly.pdbx_seq_one_letter_code
_entity_poly.pdbx_strand_id
1 'polypeptide(L)'
;PLLAACDTFRSGAVEQLNVHAKCLDVPLYHQGYAKDPSAVASTAIDHATKEGHDVVLVDTAGRMQNNIPLMKALSKLVVENNPDLVLFVCEALVGNDGMDQLLMFNKALQSGGHKRQIDGVLLTKFDTVSDKVGAALTMTHVTGAPIVFVGTG
;
A
#
# COMPACT_ATOMS: atom_id res chain seq x y z
N PRO A 1 2.47 10.69 13.51
CA PRO A 1 2.60 9.46 12.67
C PRO A 1 4.03 9.35 12.13
N LEU A 2 4.52 8.14 11.86
CA LEU A 2 5.80 7.88 11.20
C LEU A 2 5.54 7.38 9.78
N LEU A 3 6.21 7.98 8.79
CA LEU A 3 6.22 7.44 7.43
C LEU A 3 7.37 6.44 7.30
N ALA A 4 7.14 5.24 6.75
CA ALA A 4 8.16 4.24 6.50
C ALA A 4 8.35 4.03 5.00
N ALA A 5 9.52 4.41 4.47
CA ALA A 5 9.85 4.27 3.06
C ALA A 5 10.29 2.84 2.74
N CYS A 6 9.35 1.97 2.37
CA CYS A 6 9.61 0.58 1.98
C CYS A 6 9.57 0.36 0.46
N ASP A 7 9.38 1.41 -0.35
CA ASP A 7 9.75 1.39 -1.78
C ASP A 7 11.28 1.52 -1.92
N THR A 8 11.96 0.38 -1.83
CA THR A 8 13.42 0.27 -1.95
C THR A 8 13.88 -0.03 -3.38
N PHE A 9 12.95 -0.03 -4.35
CA PHE A 9 13.18 -0.45 -5.74
C PHE A 9 13.19 0.72 -6.72
N ARG A 10 12.20 1.64 -6.62
CA ARG A 10 12.07 2.75 -7.55
C ARG A 10 13.02 3.89 -7.19
N SER A 11 13.84 4.32 -8.14
CA SER A 11 14.70 5.49 -7.96
C SER A 11 13.87 6.73 -7.66
N GLY A 12 14.28 7.51 -6.64
CA GLY A 12 13.59 8.72 -6.21
C GLY A 12 12.43 8.49 -5.25
N ALA A 13 12.08 7.25 -4.90
CA ALA A 13 10.93 6.97 -4.04
C ALA A 13 11.12 7.50 -2.61
N VAL A 14 12.32 7.34 -2.04
CA VAL A 14 12.65 7.86 -0.70
C VAL A 14 12.64 9.39 -0.71
N GLU A 15 13.23 10.01 -1.74
CA GLU A 15 13.26 11.47 -1.87
C GLU A 15 11.86 12.05 -2.07
N GLN A 16 11.01 11.40 -2.87
CA GLN A 16 9.61 11.78 -3.05
C GLN A 16 8.87 11.78 -1.71
N LEU A 17 8.98 10.69 -0.94
CA LEU A 17 8.30 10.60 0.36
C LEU A 17 8.88 11.59 1.38
N ASN A 18 10.18 11.89 1.31
CA ASN A 18 10.84 12.90 2.15
C ASN A 18 10.33 14.31 1.88
N VAL A 19 10.01 14.65 0.62
CA VAL A 19 9.38 15.94 0.31
C VAL A 19 8.02 16.04 1.01
N HIS A 20 7.18 14.99 0.92
CA HIS A 20 5.90 14.97 1.62
C HIS A 20 6.06 15.02 3.15
N ALA A 21 7.01 14.26 3.70
CA ALA A 21 7.30 14.23 5.14
C ALA A 21 7.65 15.63 5.66
N LYS A 22 8.53 16.35 4.94
CA LYS A 22 8.91 17.73 5.27
C LYS A 22 7.75 18.71 5.14
N CYS A 23 6.93 18.59 4.10
CA CYS A 23 5.77 19.46 3.92
C CYS A 23 4.71 19.28 5.02
N LEU A 24 4.60 18.07 5.57
CA LEU A 24 3.63 17.73 6.62
C LEU A 24 4.22 17.82 8.04
N ASP A 25 5.51 18.13 8.17
CA ASP A 25 6.26 18.11 9.43
C ASP A 25 6.12 16.78 10.20
N VAL A 26 6.27 15.66 9.48
CA VAL A 26 6.23 14.31 10.04
C VAL A 26 7.56 13.58 9.84
N PRO A 27 7.97 12.72 10.79
CA PRO A 27 9.19 11.95 10.65
C PRO A 27 9.09 10.90 9.52
N LEU A 28 10.23 10.67 8.87
CA LEU A 28 10.41 9.64 7.85
C LEU A 28 11.47 8.65 8.31
N TYR A 29 11.11 7.36 8.33
CA TYR A 29 12.04 6.26 8.51
C TYR A 29 12.39 5.64 7.16
N HIS A 30 13.70 5.50 6.90
CA HIS A 30 14.21 4.84 5.69
C HIS A 30 15.58 4.21 5.95
N GLN A 31 15.93 3.17 5.20
CA GLN A 31 17.26 2.54 5.22
C GLN A 31 17.98 2.62 3.87
N GLY A 32 17.52 3.51 2.98
CA GLY A 32 18.01 3.66 1.63
C GLY A 32 17.48 2.58 0.68
N TYR A 33 18.12 2.45 -0.48
CA TYR A 33 17.73 1.54 -1.56
C TYR A 33 18.29 0.12 -1.39
N ALA A 34 17.72 -0.84 -2.14
CA ALA A 34 18.18 -2.23 -2.20
C ALA A 34 18.16 -2.98 -0.85
N LYS A 35 17.28 -2.57 0.06
CA LYS A 35 16.98 -3.29 1.31
C LYS A 35 15.69 -4.10 1.14
N ASP A 36 15.57 -5.17 1.92
CA ASP A 36 14.34 -5.95 2.00
C ASP A 36 13.20 -5.08 2.57
N PRO A 37 12.13 -4.78 1.82
CA PRO A 37 11.01 -3.97 2.29
C PRO A 37 10.42 -4.48 3.60
N SER A 38 10.38 -5.80 3.80
CA SER A 38 9.83 -6.41 5.02
C SER A 38 10.65 -6.04 6.26
N ALA A 39 11.98 -6.08 6.13
CA ALA A 39 12.90 -5.71 7.22
C ALA A 39 12.87 -4.20 7.52
N VAL A 40 12.73 -3.37 6.48
CA VAL A 40 12.57 -1.91 6.66
C VAL A 40 11.28 -1.62 7.43
N ALA A 41 10.15 -2.25 7.07
CA ALA A 41 8.89 -2.10 7.78
C ALA A 41 9.00 -2.55 9.25
N SER A 42 9.60 -3.70 9.51
CA SER A 42 9.76 -4.24 10.87
C SER A 42 10.56 -3.29 11.75
N THR A 43 11.70 -2.82 11.26
CA THR A 43 12.53 -1.87 12.02
C THR A 43 11.87 -0.49 12.17
N ALA A 44 11.03 -0.06 11.23
CA ALA A 44 10.24 1.17 11.35
C ALA A 44 9.18 1.06 12.45
N ILE A 45 8.50 -0.10 12.56
CA ILE A 45 7.51 -0.38 13.62
C ILE A 45 8.18 -0.41 14.99
N ASP A 46 9.34 -1.07 15.10
CA ASP A 46 10.13 -1.08 16.34
C ASP A 46 10.59 0.32 16.75
N HIS A 47 11.03 1.14 15.77
CA HIS A 47 11.43 2.52 16.00
C HIS A 47 10.23 3.37 16.47
N ALA A 48 9.10 3.28 15.77
CA ALA A 48 7.87 3.97 16.15
C ALA A 48 7.40 3.63 17.57
N THR A 49 7.50 2.35 17.94
CA THR A 49 7.12 1.89 19.29
C THR A 49 8.02 2.51 20.36
N LYS A 50 9.32 2.63 20.11
CA LYS A 50 10.30 3.22 21.05
C LYS A 50 10.14 4.74 21.19
N GLU A 51 9.87 5.42 20.08
CA GLU A 51 9.71 6.89 20.03
C GLU A 51 8.29 7.36 20.35
N GLY A 52 7.34 6.43 20.58
CA GLY A 52 5.96 6.76 20.95
C GLY A 52 5.13 7.33 19.80
N HIS A 53 5.32 6.87 18.57
CA HIS A 53 4.47 7.24 17.45
C HIS A 53 3.18 6.41 17.42
N ASP A 54 2.02 7.08 17.34
CA ASP A 54 0.71 6.41 17.37
C ASP A 54 0.39 5.58 16.12
N VAL A 55 0.96 5.96 14.96
CA VAL A 55 0.64 5.38 13.65
C VAL A 55 1.91 5.27 12.82
N VAL A 56 2.08 4.15 12.12
CA VAL A 56 3.11 3.94 11.08
C VAL A 56 2.43 3.74 9.73
N LEU A 57 2.82 4.55 8.74
CA LEU A 57 2.36 4.42 7.36
C LEU A 57 3.47 3.80 6.51
N VAL A 58 3.30 2.55 6.10
CA VAL A 58 4.26 1.79 5.30
C VAL A 58 3.99 2.01 3.82
N ASP A 59 4.85 2.77 3.14
CA ASP A 59 4.79 2.97 1.69
C ASP A 59 5.57 1.86 0.97
N THR A 60 4.95 1.22 -0.02
CA THR A 60 5.53 0.03 -0.68
C THR A 60 5.58 0.23 -2.20
N ALA A 61 6.63 -0.32 -2.83
CA ALA A 61 6.85 -0.16 -4.27
C ALA A 61 5.65 -0.58 -5.14
N GLY A 62 5.26 0.21 -6.13
CA GLY A 62 4.22 -0.17 -7.10
C GLY A 62 4.56 -1.47 -7.83
N ARG A 63 3.55 -2.31 -8.12
CA ARG A 63 3.76 -3.59 -8.81
C ARG A 63 2.58 -4.00 -9.69
N MET A 64 2.91 -4.63 -10.82
CA MET A 64 1.93 -5.32 -11.66
C MET A 64 1.55 -6.65 -11.00
N GLN A 65 0.29 -7.04 -11.12
CA GLN A 65 -0.28 -8.27 -10.54
C GLN A 65 0.39 -9.56 -11.01
N ASN A 66 1.02 -9.53 -12.20
CA ASN A 66 1.76 -10.66 -12.76
C ASN A 66 3.23 -10.71 -12.31
N ASN A 67 3.72 -9.73 -11.55
CA ASN A 67 5.10 -9.69 -11.07
C ASN A 67 5.27 -10.55 -9.81
N ILE A 68 5.49 -11.85 -10.03
CA ILE A 68 5.62 -12.85 -8.96
C ILE A 68 6.66 -12.46 -7.89
N PRO A 69 7.88 -12.00 -8.23
CA PRO A 69 8.85 -11.55 -7.22
C PRO A 69 8.34 -10.44 -6.31
N LEU A 70 7.74 -9.38 -6.86
CA LEU A 70 7.22 -8.27 -6.07
C LEU A 70 6.00 -8.68 -5.22
N MET A 71 5.15 -9.55 -5.75
CA MET A 71 4.01 -10.11 -5.00
C MET A 71 4.47 -10.99 -3.82
N LYS A 72 5.54 -11.76 -3.98
CA LYS A 72 6.14 -12.54 -2.88
C LYS A 72 6.74 -11.63 -1.81
N ALA A 73 7.48 -10.59 -2.20
CA ALA A 73 8.08 -9.64 -1.26
C ALA A 73 7.01 -8.90 -0.44
N LEU A 74 5.91 -8.53 -1.08
CA LEU A 74 4.76 -7.92 -0.43
C LEU A 74 4.05 -8.89 0.53
N SER A 75 3.79 -10.13 0.10
CA SER A 75 3.18 -11.15 0.96
C SER A 75 4.04 -11.40 2.19
N LYS A 76 5.37 -11.51 2.01
CA LYS A 76 6.35 -11.57 3.10
C LYS A 76 6.22 -10.37 4.05
N LEU A 77 6.19 -9.14 3.51
CA LEU A 77 6.04 -7.91 4.32
C LEU A 77 4.78 -7.94 5.17
N VAL A 78 3.63 -8.26 4.58
CA VAL A 78 2.36 -8.30 5.31
C VAL A 78 2.36 -9.39 6.38
N VAL A 79 2.94 -10.55 6.09
CA VAL A 79 3.01 -11.68 7.03
C VAL A 79 3.94 -11.40 8.21
N GLU A 80 5.16 -10.92 7.95
CA GLU A 80 6.16 -10.70 9.00
C GLU A 80 5.82 -9.50 9.89
N ASN A 81 5.13 -8.50 9.35
CA ASN A 81 4.82 -7.25 10.07
C ASN A 81 3.40 -7.18 10.62
N ASN A 82 2.51 -8.10 10.22
CA ASN A 82 1.11 -8.19 10.67
C ASN A 82 0.42 -6.81 10.84
N PRO A 83 0.34 -6.00 9.77
CA PRO A 83 -0.20 -4.63 9.86
C PRO A 83 -1.66 -4.64 10.32
N ASP A 84 -2.09 -3.60 11.05
CA ASP A 84 -3.48 -3.47 11.50
C ASP A 84 -4.45 -3.28 10.34
N LEU A 85 -4.03 -2.58 9.28
CA LEU A 85 -4.84 -2.29 8.10
C LEU A 85 -4.00 -2.41 6.82
N VAL A 86 -4.51 -3.15 5.83
CA VAL A 86 -3.95 -3.29 4.48
C VAL A 86 -4.89 -2.61 3.49
N LEU A 87 -4.46 -1.46 2.97
CA LEU A 87 -5.22 -0.68 2.01
C LEU A 87 -4.72 -0.91 0.58
N PHE A 88 -5.63 -1.20 -0.33
CA PHE A 88 -5.34 -1.26 -1.75
C PHE A 88 -5.58 0.09 -2.40
N VAL A 89 -4.53 0.67 -2.95
CA VAL A 89 -4.60 1.96 -3.65
C VAL A 89 -4.77 1.70 -5.14
N CYS A 90 -5.84 2.20 -5.72
CA CYS A 90 -6.11 2.07 -7.15
C CYS A 90 -6.67 3.35 -7.76
N GLU A 91 -6.53 3.47 -9.07
CA GLU A 91 -7.04 4.63 -9.81
C GLU A 91 -8.51 4.40 -10.19
N ALA A 92 -9.32 5.46 -10.11
CA ALA A 92 -10.74 5.37 -10.45
C ALA A 92 -10.99 5.07 -11.94
N LEU A 93 -10.02 5.35 -12.83
CA LEU A 93 -10.11 5.12 -14.28
C LEU A 93 -9.83 3.65 -14.71
N VAL A 94 -9.25 2.83 -13.83
CA VAL A 94 -8.59 1.58 -14.22
C VAL A 94 -9.56 0.46 -14.64
N GLY A 95 -10.88 0.65 -14.45
CA GLY A 95 -11.90 -0.27 -14.98
C GLY A 95 -11.74 -1.71 -14.45
N ASN A 96 -11.81 -2.70 -15.35
CA ASN A 96 -11.74 -4.12 -14.99
C ASN A 96 -10.34 -4.56 -14.51
N ASP A 97 -9.28 -3.93 -14.99
CA ASP A 97 -7.90 -4.31 -14.66
C ASP A 97 -7.61 -4.16 -13.15
N GLY A 98 -8.25 -3.18 -12.50
CA GLY A 98 -8.10 -2.93 -11.07
C GLY A 98 -8.76 -4.01 -10.21
N MET A 99 -9.84 -4.61 -10.73
CA MET A 99 -10.46 -5.76 -10.07
C MET A 99 -9.56 -6.98 -10.14
N ASP A 100 -8.99 -7.25 -11.32
CA ASP A 100 -8.06 -8.37 -11.49
C ASP A 100 -6.82 -8.21 -10.60
N GLN A 101 -6.29 -6.98 -10.52
CA GLN A 101 -5.18 -6.66 -9.62
C GLN A 101 -5.53 -6.93 -8.16
N LEU A 102 -6.71 -6.49 -7.71
CA LEU A 102 -7.19 -6.69 -6.35
C LEU A 102 -7.39 -8.17 -6.01
N LEU A 103 -8.00 -8.95 -6.92
CA LEU A 103 -8.20 -10.39 -6.75
C LEU A 103 -6.87 -11.16 -6.68
N MET A 104 -5.92 -10.82 -7.56
CA MET A 104 -4.59 -11.44 -7.54
C MET A 104 -3.81 -11.07 -6.27
N PHE A 105 -3.98 -9.84 -5.77
CA PHE A 105 -3.36 -9.41 -4.52
C PHE A 105 -3.89 -10.20 -3.32
N ASN A 106 -5.21 -10.30 -3.18
CA ASN A 106 -5.84 -11.12 -2.14
C ASN A 106 -5.39 -12.58 -2.22
N LYS A 107 -5.32 -13.15 -3.44
CA LYS A 107 -4.82 -14.52 -3.63
C LYS A 107 -3.36 -14.68 -3.20
N ALA A 108 -2.51 -13.70 -3.49
CA ALA A 108 -1.09 -13.72 -3.10
C ALA A 108 -0.90 -13.63 -1.57
N LEU A 109 -1.75 -12.85 -0.89
CA LEU A 109 -1.76 -12.78 0.58
C LEU A 109 -2.23 -14.11 1.21
N GLN A 110 -3.28 -14.72 0.65
CA GLN A 110 -3.84 -15.99 1.15
C GLN A 110 -2.91 -17.20 0.92
N SER A 111 -2.13 -17.20 -0.17
CA SER A 111 -1.25 -18.32 -0.54
C SER A 111 -0.12 -18.56 0.48
N GLY A 112 0.15 -17.61 1.37
CA GLY A 112 1.13 -17.75 2.45
C GLY A 112 0.63 -18.51 3.69
N GLY A 113 -0.59 -19.05 3.68
CA GLY A 113 -1.19 -19.74 4.84
C GLY A 113 -1.76 -18.81 5.91
N HIS A 114 -1.68 -17.49 5.69
CA HIS A 114 -2.25 -16.47 6.57
C HIS A 114 -3.63 -16.03 6.05
N LYS A 115 -4.57 -15.77 6.96
CA LYS A 115 -5.93 -15.30 6.62
C LYS A 115 -5.99 -13.81 6.30
N ARG A 116 -4.84 -13.16 6.07
CA ARG A 116 -4.80 -11.72 5.82
C ARG A 116 -5.28 -11.44 4.40
N GLN A 117 -6.12 -10.42 4.28
CA GLN A 117 -6.66 -9.93 3.03
C GLN A 117 -6.56 -8.41 3.02
N ILE A 118 -6.91 -7.79 1.91
CA ILE A 118 -7.10 -6.35 1.83
C ILE A 118 -8.33 -5.97 2.65
N ASP A 119 -8.18 -5.00 3.52
CA ASP A 119 -9.24 -4.55 4.44
C ASP A 119 -10.06 -3.41 3.86
N GLY A 120 -9.53 -2.69 2.86
CA GLY A 120 -10.20 -1.57 2.24
C GLY A 120 -9.48 -1.04 1.02
N VAL A 121 -10.18 -0.18 0.29
CA VAL A 121 -9.71 0.43 -0.96
C VAL A 121 -9.58 1.94 -0.80
N LEU A 122 -8.50 2.50 -1.31
CA LEU A 122 -8.32 3.95 -1.52
C LEU A 122 -8.37 4.22 -3.01
N LEU A 123 -9.45 4.88 -3.46
CA LEU A 123 -9.63 5.27 -4.85
C LEU A 123 -8.97 6.62 -5.09
N THR A 124 -8.04 6.69 -6.03
CA THR A 124 -7.31 7.91 -6.40
C THR A 124 -7.77 8.42 -7.77
N LYS A 125 -7.39 9.67 -8.09
CA LYS A 125 -7.70 10.34 -9.37
C LYS A 125 -9.21 10.42 -9.67
N PHE A 126 -10.04 10.52 -8.64
CA PHE A 126 -11.48 10.53 -8.83
C PHE A 126 -12.00 11.80 -9.50
N ASP A 127 -11.24 12.89 -9.41
CA ASP A 127 -11.41 14.12 -10.18
C ASP A 127 -11.36 13.90 -11.71
N THR A 128 -10.76 12.79 -12.17
CA THR A 128 -10.59 12.49 -13.60
C THR A 128 -11.70 11.62 -14.21
N VAL A 129 -12.55 10.99 -13.39
CA VAL A 129 -13.56 10.02 -13.90
C VAL A 129 -14.84 10.66 -14.41
N SER A 130 -15.06 11.95 -14.15
CA SER A 130 -16.33 12.64 -14.46
C SER A 130 -17.53 11.83 -13.91
N ASP A 131 -18.32 11.21 -14.78
CA ASP A 131 -19.52 10.42 -14.52
C ASP A 131 -19.28 8.91 -14.56
N LYS A 132 -18.06 8.45 -14.91
CA LYS A 132 -17.70 7.03 -15.09
C LYS A 132 -17.28 6.37 -13.77
N VAL A 133 -18.15 6.46 -12.76
CA VAL A 133 -17.91 5.95 -11.39
C VAL A 133 -18.11 4.43 -11.27
N GLY A 134 -18.61 3.77 -12.32
CA GLY A 134 -19.00 2.36 -12.30
C GLY A 134 -17.92 1.39 -11.78
N ALA A 135 -16.64 1.67 -12.06
CA ALA A 135 -15.53 0.84 -11.59
C ALA A 135 -15.46 0.75 -10.06
N ALA A 136 -15.77 1.84 -9.34
CA ALA A 136 -15.77 1.87 -7.88
C ALA A 136 -16.87 0.96 -7.28
N LEU A 137 -18.06 0.98 -7.89
CA LEU A 137 -19.18 0.13 -7.48
C LEU A 137 -18.87 -1.35 -7.72
N THR A 138 -18.32 -1.69 -8.88
CA THR A 138 -17.98 -3.08 -9.20
C THR A 138 -16.90 -3.61 -8.26
N MET A 139 -15.90 -2.78 -7.92
CA MET A 139 -14.80 -3.17 -7.03
C MET A 139 -15.29 -3.53 -5.62
N THR A 140 -16.13 -2.68 -5.03
CA THR A 140 -16.72 -2.95 -3.70
C THR A 140 -17.64 -4.17 -3.73
N HIS A 141 -18.42 -4.34 -4.80
CA HIS A 141 -19.32 -5.48 -4.96
C HIS A 141 -18.59 -6.82 -5.07
N VAL A 142 -17.54 -6.90 -5.90
CA VAL A 142 -16.82 -8.15 -6.17
C VAL A 142 -15.93 -8.56 -4.99
N THR A 143 -15.31 -7.59 -4.32
CA THR A 143 -14.27 -7.88 -3.34
C THR A 143 -14.75 -7.81 -1.91
N GLY A 144 -15.90 -7.18 -1.67
CA GLY A 144 -16.44 -6.92 -0.34
C GLY A 144 -15.61 -5.91 0.47
N ALA A 145 -14.48 -5.44 -0.05
CA ALA A 145 -13.64 -4.44 0.60
C ALA A 145 -14.29 -3.05 0.47
N PRO A 146 -14.53 -2.33 1.58
CA PRO A 146 -15.11 -0.99 1.52
C PRO A 146 -14.12 0.02 0.91
N ILE A 147 -14.66 1.04 0.26
CA ILE A 147 -13.88 2.24 -0.08
C ILE A 147 -13.71 3.04 1.20
N VAL A 148 -12.47 3.16 1.67
CA VAL A 148 -12.12 3.87 2.91
C VAL A 148 -11.90 5.36 2.62
N PHE A 149 -11.27 5.67 1.49
CA PHE A 149 -10.98 7.05 1.07
C PHE A 149 -11.10 7.22 -0.45
N VAL A 150 -11.39 8.45 -0.86
CA VAL A 150 -11.42 8.89 -2.25
C VAL A 150 -10.53 10.13 -2.41
N GLY A 151 -9.50 10.04 -3.24
CA GLY A 151 -8.62 11.15 -3.61
C GLY A 151 -9.17 11.90 -4.83
N THR A 152 -9.24 13.23 -4.72
CA THR A 152 -9.87 14.14 -5.69
C THR A 152 -8.95 15.28 -6.13
N GLY A 153 -7.63 15.09 -6.03
CA GLY A 153 -6.59 16.06 -6.39
C GLY A 153 -5.25 15.76 -5.73
#